data_AF-A0A977TQD8-F1
#
_entry.id   AF-A0A977TQD8-F1
#
_cell.length_a   1.000
_cell.length_b   1.000
_cell.length_c   1.000
_cell.angle_alpha   90.00
_cell.angle_beta   90.00
_cell.angle_gamma   90.00
#
_symmetry.space_group_name_H-M   'P 1'
#
loop_
_entity.id
_entity.type
_entity.pdbx_description
1 polymer ?
#
loop_
_entity_poly.entity_id
_entity_poly.type
_entity_poly.pdbx_seq_one_letter_code
_entity_poly.pdbx_strand_id
1 'polypeptide(L)'
;MAGREGLIDTAVKTAETGYIQRRLVKALEDLSARYDGTVRNSLGDVVQFLYGEDGLDAMCIEKQKLGILNMSNAAFKSKYRLDLANPPEWFKQDYEFGNELTGDRPSMALLDTEWEALLKDRRVIRQINKAKMNDEMMQLPLNITRIIESAKRVFNVKANDRSNLRPSDVIPALQNMLDNMRI
;
A
#
# COMPACT_ATOMS: atom_id res chain seq x y z
N MET A 1 9.43 33.87 35.80
CA MET A 1 10.48 32.84 35.66
C MET A 1 10.46 32.11 34.32
N ALA A 2 9.29 31.85 33.71
CA ALA A 2 9.17 31.09 32.45
C ALA A 2 9.93 31.64 31.22
N GLY A 3 10.05 32.97 31.05
CA GLY A 3 10.69 33.55 29.84
C GLY A 3 12.21 33.38 29.77
N ARG A 4 12.91 33.36 30.91
CA ARG A 4 14.37 33.18 30.96
C ARG A 4 14.77 31.73 30.67
N GLU A 5 13.99 30.79 31.18
CA GLU A 5 14.19 29.36 30.94
C GLU A 5 14.02 29.02 29.45
N GLY A 6 12.97 29.55 28.79
CA GLY A 6 12.79 29.35 27.35
C GLY A 6 13.91 29.90 26.48
N LEU A 7 14.48 31.07 26.83
CA LEU A 7 15.62 31.64 26.11
C LEU A 7 16.90 30.80 26.30
N ILE A 8 17.14 30.32 27.51
CA ILE A 8 18.29 29.46 27.81
C ILE A 8 18.13 28.11 27.11
N ASP A 9 16.96 27.49 27.20
CA ASP A 9 16.66 26.20 26.55
C ASP A 9 16.80 26.28 25.03
N THR A 10 16.33 27.39 24.42
CA THR A 10 16.52 27.62 22.98
C THR A 10 18.00 27.71 22.61
N ALA A 11 18.80 28.44 23.38
CA ALA A 11 20.23 28.59 23.12
C ALA A 11 20.98 27.25 23.27
N VAL A 12 20.66 26.46 24.31
CA VAL A 12 21.26 25.14 24.55
C VAL A 12 20.85 24.16 23.46
N LYS A 13 19.56 24.04 23.14
CA LYS A 13 19.06 23.17 22.07
C LYS A 13 19.66 23.51 20.72
N THR A 14 19.88 24.78 20.42
CA THR A 14 20.52 25.19 19.15
C THR A 14 21.95 24.67 19.06
N ALA A 15 22.74 24.80 20.13
CA ALA A 15 24.10 24.29 20.17
C ALA A 15 24.16 22.75 20.08
N GLU A 16 23.29 22.06 20.82
CA GLU A 16 23.25 20.60 20.84
C GLU A 16 22.77 20.00 19.52
N THR A 17 21.66 20.50 18.96
CA THR A 17 21.09 20.00 17.70
C THR A 17 22.05 20.17 16.53
N GLY A 18 22.74 21.31 16.43
CA GLY A 18 23.74 21.54 15.38
C GLY A 18 24.96 20.61 15.52
N TYR A 19 25.41 20.35 16.74
CA TYR A 19 26.50 19.41 16.98
C TYR A 19 26.12 17.97 16.61
N ILE A 20 24.91 17.53 17.00
CA ILE A 20 24.38 16.20 16.65
C ILE A 20 24.25 16.08 15.12
N GLN A 21 23.69 17.09 14.45
CA GLN A 21 23.57 17.09 12.99
C GLN A 21 24.92 16.91 12.31
N ARG A 22 25.95 17.67 12.71
CA ARG A 22 27.30 17.56 12.12
C ARG A 22 27.91 16.18 12.33
N ARG A 23 27.71 15.58 13.51
CA ARG A 23 28.19 14.22 13.80
C ARG A 23 27.51 13.18 12.93
N LEU A 24 26.19 13.29 12.74
CA LEU A 24 25.44 12.37 11.87
C LEU A 24 25.88 12.49 10.42
N VAL A 25 26.03 13.72 9.90
CA VAL A 25 26.52 13.94 8.53
C VAL A 25 27.89 13.30 8.36
N LYS A 26 28.83 13.54 9.28
CA LYS A 26 30.18 12.98 9.17
C LYS A 26 30.25 11.47 9.30
N ALA A 27 29.30 10.84 9.99
CA ALA A 27 29.23 9.39 10.10
C ALA A 27 28.58 8.70 8.88
N LEU A 28 27.77 9.43 8.09
CA LEU A 28 26.95 8.86 7.03
C LEU A 28 27.28 9.43 5.63
N GLU A 29 28.23 10.38 5.52
CA GLU A 29 28.53 11.08 4.26
C GLU A 29 29.10 10.18 3.16
N ASP A 30 29.62 9.01 3.51
CA ASP A 30 30.25 8.08 2.57
C ASP A 30 29.28 7.00 2.04
N LEU A 31 28.07 6.93 2.59
CA LEU A 31 27.04 5.99 2.17
C LEU A 31 26.36 6.48 0.89
N SER A 32 26.29 5.60 -0.11
CA SER A 32 25.59 5.87 -1.37
C SER A 32 24.91 4.63 -1.91
N ALA A 33 23.75 4.85 -2.55
CA ALA A 33 23.07 3.81 -3.32
C ALA A 33 23.83 3.54 -4.63
N ARG A 34 24.01 2.26 -4.95
CA ARG A 34 24.70 1.80 -6.16
C ARG A 34 23.68 1.29 -7.18
N TYR A 35 24.11 1.14 -8.44
CA TYR A 35 23.24 0.71 -9.55
C TYR A 35 22.61 -0.67 -9.38
N ASP A 36 23.14 -1.50 -8.48
CA ASP A 36 22.60 -2.81 -8.13
C ASP A 36 21.54 -2.76 -7.01
N GLY A 37 21.11 -1.56 -6.60
CA GLY A 37 20.13 -1.35 -5.54
C GLY A 37 20.69 -1.44 -4.11
N THR A 38 21.96 -1.81 -3.95
CA THR A 38 22.62 -1.91 -2.65
C THR A 38 23.11 -0.54 -2.15
N VAL A 39 23.16 -0.36 -0.83
CA VAL A 39 23.79 0.81 -0.21
C VAL A 39 25.17 0.41 0.29
N ARG A 40 26.20 1.11 -0.18
CA ARG A 40 27.60 0.82 0.16
C ARG A 40 28.32 2.04 0.70
N ASN A 41 29.30 1.78 1.55
CA ASN A 41 30.25 2.80 2.00
C ASN A 41 31.31 3.10 0.92
N SER A 42 32.27 3.96 1.25
CA SER A 42 33.39 4.32 0.36
C SER A 42 34.39 3.18 0.10
N LEU A 43 34.51 2.22 1.03
CA LEU A 43 35.38 1.04 0.92
C LEU A 43 34.76 -0.10 0.09
N GLY A 44 33.47 -0.01 -0.21
CA GLY A 44 32.71 -1.01 -0.95
C GLY A 44 31.98 -2.03 -0.07
N ASP A 45 32.00 -1.88 1.25
CA ASP A 45 31.23 -2.72 2.18
C ASP A 45 29.73 -2.44 2.02
N VAL A 46 28.94 -3.52 2.01
CA VAL A 46 27.48 -3.46 1.87
C VAL A 46 26.85 -3.20 3.24
N VAL A 47 26.09 -2.12 3.35
CA VAL A 47 25.32 -1.76 4.55
C VAL A 47 23.87 -2.20 4.44
N GLN A 48 23.27 -2.06 3.26
CA GLN A 48 21.92 -2.57 2.96
C GLN A 48 21.92 -3.28 1.61
N PHE A 49 21.24 -4.43 1.54
CA PHE A 49 21.04 -5.17 0.28
C PHE A 49 20.05 -4.48 -0.66
N LEU A 50 19.13 -3.71 -0.09
CA LEU A 50 18.16 -2.90 -0.82
C LEU A 50 17.99 -1.58 -0.08
N TYR A 51 18.08 -0.46 -0.79
CA TYR A 51 17.88 0.87 -0.22
C TYR A 51 16.58 0.94 0.57
N GLY A 52 16.64 1.30 1.86
CA GLY A 52 15.41 1.44 2.67
C GLY A 52 14.64 0.13 2.91
N GLU A 53 15.22 -1.02 2.60
CA GLU A 53 14.57 -2.35 2.62
C GLU A 53 13.39 -2.52 1.64
N ASP A 54 13.05 -1.49 0.87
CA ASP A 54 11.97 -1.47 -0.12
C ASP A 54 12.41 -0.98 -1.51
N GLY A 55 13.59 -0.38 -1.63
CA GLY A 55 14.15 0.12 -2.89
C GLY A 55 13.51 1.41 -3.40
N LEU A 56 12.75 2.11 -2.55
CA LEU A 56 11.92 3.24 -2.96
C LEU A 56 12.44 4.56 -2.40
N ASP A 57 12.29 5.63 -3.17
CA ASP A 57 12.58 6.98 -2.69
C ASP A 57 11.53 7.44 -1.67
N ALA A 58 12.00 7.85 -0.48
CA ALA A 58 11.17 8.39 0.58
C ALA A 58 10.33 9.61 0.14
N MET A 59 10.76 10.37 -0.88
CA MET A 59 9.98 11.49 -1.41
C MET A 59 8.69 11.06 -2.12
N CYS A 60 8.63 9.82 -2.60
CA CYS A 60 7.47 9.27 -3.32
C CYS A 60 6.53 8.44 -2.43
N ILE A 61 6.82 8.34 -1.13
CA ILE A 61 6.05 7.56 -0.18
C ILE A 61 5.04 8.47 0.53
N GLU A 62 3.79 8.00 0.62
CA GLU A 62 2.70 8.72 1.29
C GLU A 62 2.07 7.85 2.40
N LYS A 63 1.50 8.52 3.40
CA LYS A 63 0.77 7.85 4.48
C LYS A 63 -0.62 7.44 3.99
N GLN A 64 -0.84 6.14 3.82
CA GLN A 64 -2.07 5.56 3.27
C GLN A 64 -2.78 4.67 4.30
N LYS A 65 -4.13 4.67 4.26
CA LYS A 65 -4.96 3.86 5.15
C LYS A 65 -5.20 2.47 4.57
N LEU A 66 -4.79 1.43 5.30
CA LEU A 66 -5.01 0.04 4.92
C LEU A 66 -6.22 -0.56 5.65
N GLY A 67 -7.42 -0.39 5.09
CA GLY A 67 -8.69 -0.77 5.74
C GLY A 67 -8.99 -2.27 5.89
N ILE A 68 -8.06 -3.16 5.53
CA ILE A 68 -8.21 -4.62 5.68
C ILE A 68 -7.71 -5.14 7.04
N LEU A 69 -6.94 -4.32 7.77
CA LEU A 69 -6.24 -4.70 9.00
C LEU A 69 -7.18 -4.89 10.18
N ASN A 70 -7.96 -3.87 10.56
CA ASN A 70 -8.78 -3.92 11.78
C ASN A 70 -10.18 -4.49 11.55
N MET A 71 -10.59 -4.68 10.30
CA MET A 71 -11.92 -5.19 9.98
C MET A 71 -12.14 -6.62 10.54
N SER A 72 -13.37 -6.96 10.95
CA SER A 72 -13.71 -8.33 11.39
C SER A 72 -13.68 -9.32 10.22
N ASN A 73 -13.63 -10.62 10.50
CA ASN A 73 -13.67 -11.63 9.43
C ASN A 73 -15.01 -11.62 8.67
N ALA A 74 -16.12 -11.36 9.38
CA ALA A 74 -17.43 -11.24 8.76
C ALA A 74 -17.54 -10.01 7.85
N ALA A 75 -17.07 -8.85 8.31
CA ALA A 75 -17.07 -7.63 7.51
C ALA A 75 -16.11 -7.74 6.30
N PHE A 76 -14.96 -8.41 6.47
CA PHE A 76 -14.04 -8.70 5.37
C PHE A 76 -14.68 -9.59 4.29
N LYS A 77 -15.35 -10.66 4.71
CA LYS A 77 -16.10 -11.52 3.79
C LYS A 77 -17.19 -10.73 3.08
N SER A 78 -18.01 -9.98 3.80
CA SER A 78 -19.10 -9.20 3.18
C SER A 78 -18.62 -8.18 2.14
N LYS A 79 -17.45 -7.55 2.37
CA LYS A 79 -16.93 -6.50 1.49
C LYS A 79 -16.19 -7.02 0.25
N TYR A 80 -15.45 -8.12 0.38
CA TYR A 80 -14.52 -8.57 -0.67
C TYR A 80 -14.90 -9.91 -1.30
N ARG A 81 -15.71 -10.74 -0.64
CA ARG A 81 -16.16 -12.02 -1.21
C ARG A 81 -17.36 -11.78 -2.12
N LEU A 82 -17.19 -12.08 -3.40
CA LEU A 82 -18.29 -12.17 -4.36
C LEU A 82 -18.54 -13.64 -4.68
N ASP A 83 -19.74 -14.13 -4.36
CA ASP A 83 -20.17 -15.47 -4.72
C ASP A 83 -21.19 -15.37 -5.86
N LEU A 84 -20.83 -15.90 -7.04
CA LEU A 84 -21.68 -15.84 -8.23
C LEU A 84 -22.82 -16.87 -8.21
N ALA A 85 -22.79 -17.86 -7.30
CA ALA A 85 -23.90 -18.81 -7.14
C ALA A 85 -25.10 -18.14 -6.44
N ASN A 86 -24.84 -17.26 -5.48
CA ASN A 86 -25.84 -16.46 -4.77
C ASN A 86 -25.38 -14.99 -4.73
N PRO A 87 -25.43 -14.28 -5.87
CA PRO A 87 -24.95 -12.92 -5.93
C PRO A 87 -25.86 -11.97 -5.13
N PRO A 88 -25.30 -10.92 -4.52
CA PRO A 88 -26.09 -9.90 -3.84
C PRO A 88 -26.95 -9.11 -4.83
N GLU A 89 -28.05 -8.53 -4.34
CA GLU A 89 -29.06 -7.87 -5.18
C GLU A 89 -28.49 -6.77 -6.10
N TRP A 90 -27.53 -5.98 -5.59
CA TRP A 90 -26.87 -4.92 -6.35
C TRP A 90 -26.12 -5.44 -7.58
N PHE A 91 -25.63 -6.69 -7.55
CA PHE A 91 -24.83 -7.26 -8.64
C PHE A 91 -25.66 -7.45 -9.92
N LYS A 92 -26.98 -7.60 -9.81
CA LYS A 92 -27.85 -7.70 -10.99
C LYS A 92 -28.29 -6.34 -11.51
N GLN A 93 -28.30 -5.31 -10.67
CA GLN A 93 -28.83 -3.99 -10.99
C GLN A 93 -27.75 -3.04 -11.55
N ASP A 94 -26.57 -3.06 -10.91
CA ASP A 94 -25.51 -2.09 -11.14
C ASP A 94 -24.42 -2.59 -12.09
N TYR A 95 -24.44 -3.88 -12.43
CA TYR A 95 -23.39 -4.52 -13.21
C TYR A 95 -23.96 -5.11 -14.50
N GLU A 96 -23.35 -4.76 -15.64
CA GLU A 96 -23.92 -5.02 -16.97
C GLU A 96 -24.05 -6.52 -17.27
N PHE A 97 -23.04 -7.30 -16.90
CA PHE A 97 -23.01 -8.75 -17.12
C PHE A 97 -23.53 -9.56 -15.93
N GLY A 98 -24.31 -8.95 -15.02
CA GLY A 98 -24.75 -9.59 -13.78
C GLY A 98 -25.54 -10.89 -14.01
N ASN A 99 -26.39 -10.91 -15.04
CA ASN A 99 -27.19 -12.08 -15.40
C ASN A 99 -26.36 -13.19 -16.10
N GLU A 100 -25.37 -12.82 -16.91
CA GLU A 100 -24.51 -13.76 -17.66
C GLU A 100 -23.51 -14.46 -16.74
N LEU A 101 -22.94 -13.72 -15.78
CA LEU A 101 -21.95 -14.26 -14.84
C LEU A 101 -22.57 -15.06 -13.69
N THR A 102 -23.88 -14.99 -13.49
CA THR A 102 -24.56 -15.76 -12.44
C THR A 102 -24.45 -17.25 -12.77
N GLY A 103 -23.66 -18.00 -11.98
CA GLY A 103 -23.43 -19.43 -12.18
C GLY A 103 -22.31 -19.78 -13.19
N ASP A 104 -21.54 -18.80 -13.67
CA ASP A 104 -20.43 -19.04 -14.58
C ASP A 104 -19.23 -19.69 -13.86
N ARG A 105 -18.91 -20.94 -14.24
CA ARG A 105 -17.84 -21.74 -13.59
C ARG A 105 -16.44 -21.13 -13.70
N PRO A 106 -15.95 -20.71 -14.89
CA PRO A 106 -14.64 -20.09 -15.00
C PRO A 106 -14.51 -18.81 -14.17
N SER A 107 -15.51 -17.93 -14.18
CA SER A 107 -15.47 -16.70 -13.35
C SER A 107 -15.51 -17.01 -11.86
N MET A 108 -16.28 -18.02 -11.43
CA MET A 108 -16.27 -18.48 -10.04
C MET A 108 -14.88 -18.97 -9.61
N ALA A 109 -14.23 -19.80 -10.44
CA ALA A 109 -12.90 -20.31 -10.14
C ALA A 109 -11.88 -19.18 -9.98
N LEU A 110 -11.90 -18.16 -10.84
CA LEU A 110 -11.03 -16.99 -10.73
C LEU A 110 -11.27 -16.21 -9.43
N LEU A 111 -12.53 -15.93 -9.09
CA LEU A 111 -12.88 -15.23 -7.85
C LEU A 111 -12.51 -16.03 -6.59
N ASP A 112 -12.59 -17.36 -6.65
CA ASP A 112 -12.14 -18.25 -5.58
C ASP A 112 -10.64 -18.16 -5.36
N THR A 113 -9.85 -18.24 -6.45
CA THR A 113 -8.39 -18.09 -6.35
C THR A 113 -7.97 -16.73 -5.79
N GLU A 114 -8.62 -15.65 -6.22
CA GLU A 114 -8.34 -14.30 -5.73
C GLU A 114 -8.72 -14.15 -4.25
N TRP A 115 -9.86 -14.72 -3.84
CA TRP A 115 -10.28 -14.71 -2.45
C TRP A 115 -9.29 -15.45 -1.53
N GLU A 116 -8.76 -16.58 -1.96
CA GLU A 116 -7.73 -17.31 -1.23
C GLU A 116 -6.43 -16.51 -1.10
N ALA A 117 -6.01 -15.84 -2.17
CA ALA A 117 -4.86 -14.93 -2.15
C ALA A 117 -5.06 -13.79 -1.14
N LEU A 118 -6.20 -13.10 -1.18
CA LEU A 118 -6.55 -12.04 -0.24
C LEU A 118 -6.55 -12.51 1.23
N LEU A 119 -7.01 -13.74 1.49
CA LEU A 119 -6.98 -14.33 2.83
C LEU A 119 -5.55 -14.59 3.30
N LYS A 120 -4.68 -15.09 2.41
CA LYS A 120 -3.26 -15.32 2.70
C LYS A 120 -2.56 -14.00 3.01
N ASP A 121 -2.73 -13.00 2.16
CA ASP A 121 -2.08 -11.70 2.30
C ASP A 121 -2.51 -10.99 3.59
N ARG A 122 -3.79 -11.04 3.91
CA ARG A 122 -4.31 -10.47 5.16
C ARG A 122 -3.68 -11.11 6.40
N ARG A 123 -3.39 -12.42 6.37
CA ARG A 123 -2.70 -13.10 7.48
C ARG A 123 -1.26 -12.61 7.60
N VAL A 124 -0.54 -12.53 6.48
CA VAL A 124 0.84 -12.06 6.43
C VAL A 124 0.96 -10.62 6.93
N ILE A 125 0.13 -9.71 6.42
CA ILE A 125 0.15 -8.30 6.81
C ILE A 125 -0.17 -8.14 8.31
N ARG A 126 -1.12 -8.90 8.84
CA ARG A 126 -1.42 -8.89 10.30
C ARG A 126 -0.28 -9.42 11.14
N GLN A 127 0.47 -10.40 10.65
CA GLN A 127 1.65 -10.93 11.33
C GLN A 127 2.78 -9.90 11.35
N ILE A 128 3.05 -9.24 10.22
CA ILE A 128 4.04 -8.16 10.11
C ILE A 128 3.65 -6.98 11.02
N ASN A 129 2.38 -6.57 10.99
CA ASN A 129 1.90 -5.41 11.74
C ASN A 129 1.56 -5.70 13.22
N LYS A 130 1.88 -6.90 13.72
CA LYS A 130 1.54 -7.32 15.10
C LYS A 130 2.10 -6.37 16.16
N ALA A 131 3.25 -5.76 15.89
CA ALA A 131 3.90 -4.81 16.80
C ALA A 131 3.17 -3.47 16.92
N LYS A 132 2.45 -3.00 15.88
CA LYS A 132 1.81 -1.67 15.87
C LYS A 132 0.36 -1.66 16.35
N MET A 133 -0.12 -2.75 16.95
CA MET A 133 -1.37 -2.86 17.74
C MET A 133 -2.50 -1.89 17.33
N ASN A 134 -2.98 -2.00 16.07
CA ASN A 134 -4.14 -1.30 15.48
C ASN A 134 -3.87 -0.04 14.62
N ASP A 135 -2.63 0.38 14.37
CA ASP A 135 -2.41 1.44 13.37
C ASP A 135 -2.65 0.90 11.94
N GLU A 136 -3.66 1.46 11.26
CA GLU A 136 -3.98 1.16 9.86
C GLU A 136 -3.23 2.06 8.88
N MET A 137 -2.54 3.09 9.37
CA MET A 137 -1.83 4.03 8.52
C MET A 137 -0.41 3.53 8.24
N MET A 138 -0.15 3.23 6.99
CA MET A 138 1.12 2.70 6.50
C MET A 138 1.77 3.70 5.55
N GLN A 139 3.10 3.74 5.55
CA GLN A 139 3.86 4.51 4.56
C GLN A 139 4.00 3.62 3.33
N LEU A 140 3.32 3.98 2.23
CA LEU A 140 3.28 3.19 1.00
C LEU A 140 3.50 4.09 -0.22
N PRO A 141 4.18 3.60 -1.27
CA PRO A 141 4.26 4.31 -2.54
C PRO A 141 2.89 4.33 -3.22
N LEU A 142 2.72 5.21 -4.21
CA LEU A 142 1.57 5.25 -5.11
C LEU A 142 0.20 5.25 -4.42
N ASN A 143 -0.40 6.43 -4.26
CA ASN A 143 -1.73 6.55 -3.66
C ASN A 143 -2.84 6.03 -4.59
N ILE A 144 -3.20 4.74 -4.42
CA ILE A 144 -4.16 4.04 -5.28
C ILE A 144 -5.54 4.71 -5.25
N THR A 145 -5.99 5.16 -4.08
CA THR A 145 -7.28 5.85 -3.93
C THR A 145 -7.35 7.10 -4.79
N ARG A 146 -6.28 7.91 -4.78
CA ARG A 146 -6.18 9.14 -5.57
C ARG A 146 -6.08 8.83 -7.07
N ILE A 147 -5.39 7.77 -7.46
CA ILE A 147 -5.31 7.33 -8.86
C ILE A 147 -6.70 6.92 -9.36
N ILE A 148 -7.46 6.14 -8.58
CA ILE A 148 -8.83 5.74 -8.92
C ILE A 148 -9.76 6.96 -9.03
N GLU A 149 -9.69 7.89 -8.09
CA GLU A 149 -10.50 9.12 -8.14
C GLU A 149 -10.17 10.00 -9.34
N SER A 150 -8.87 10.12 -9.65
CA SER A 150 -8.41 10.85 -10.84
C SER A 150 -8.92 10.19 -12.12
N ALA A 151 -8.83 8.86 -12.22
CA ALA A 151 -9.33 8.10 -13.36
C ALA A 151 -10.85 8.29 -13.53
N LYS A 152 -11.63 8.23 -12.44
CA LYS A 152 -13.08 8.50 -12.48
C LYS A 152 -13.40 9.88 -13.05
N ARG A 153 -12.61 10.90 -12.70
CA ARG A 153 -12.79 12.27 -13.23
C ARG A 153 -12.42 12.37 -14.71
N VAL A 154 -11.28 11.79 -15.12
CA VAL A 154 -10.80 11.81 -16.50
C VAL A 154 -11.77 11.12 -17.45
N PHE A 155 -12.28 9.96 -17.06
CA PHE A 155 -13.23 9.18 -17.86
C PHE A 155 -14.70 9.55 -17.59
N ASN A 156 -14.96 10.56 -16.75
CA ASN A 156 -16.30 11.04 -16.39
C ASN A 156 -17.25 9.91 -15.92
N VAL A 157 -16.72 8.97 -15.13
CA VAL A 157 -17.47 7.81 -14.62
C VAL A 157 -18.42 8.26 -13.52
N LYS A 158 -19.73 8.08 -13.73
CA LYS A 158 -20.75 8.41 -12.74
C LYS A 158 -21.06 7.19 -11.89
N ALA A 159 -21.58 7.43 -10.68
CA ALA A 159 -21.95 6.35 -9.75
C ALA A 159 -23.10 5.46 -10.27
N ASN A 160 -23.90 5.97 -11.21
CA ASN A 160 -25.07 5.28 -11.76
C ASN A 160 -24.75 4.54 -13.09
N ASP A 161 -23.51 4.66 -13.58
CA ASP A 161 -23.10 3.98 -14.80
C ASP A 161 -22.82 2.51 -14.47
N ARG A 162 -23.33 1.60 -15.31
CA ARG A 162 -23.09 0.17 -15.13
C ARG A 162 -21.67 -0.18 -15.54
N SER A 163 -20.99 -0.99 -14.72
CA SER A 163 -19.64 -1.45 -15.05
C SER A 163 -19.69 -2.58 -16.07
N ASN A 164 -18.77 -2.49 -17.05
CA ASN A 164 -18.59 -3.44 -18.15
C ASN A 164 -17.30 -4.30 -18.00
N LEU A 165 -16.68 -4.32 -16.82
CA LEU A 165 -15.40 -5.03 -16.60
C LEU A 165 -15.62 -6.43 -16.07
N ARG A 166 -15.22 -7.47 -16.79
CA ARG A 166 -15.38 -8.87 -16.35
C ARG A 166 -14.26 -9.27 -15.35
N PRO A 167 -14.52 -10.21 -14.43
CA PRO A 167 -13.47 -10.76 -13.56
C PRO A 167 -12.29 -11.34 -14.35
N SER A 168 -12.57 -11.90 -15.53
CA SER A 168 -11.57 -12.39 -16.49
C SER A 168 -10.63 -11.31 -17.02
N ASP A 169 -11.06 -10.05 -17.04
CA ASP A 169 -10.26 -8.95 -17.56
C ASP A 169 -9.42 -8.34 -16.42
N VAL A 170 -10.01 -8.23 -15.22
CA VAL A 170 -9.40 -7.54 -14.09
C VAL A 170 -8.34 -8.39 -13.38
N ILE A 171 -8.66 -9.65 -13.04
CA ILE A 171 -7.77 -10.48 -12.21
C ILE A 171 -6.44 -10.78 -12.94
N PRO A 172 -6.45 -11.24 -14.20
CA PRO A 172 -5.19 -11.48 -14.92
C PRO A 172 -4.43 -10.19 -15.20
N ALA A 173 -5.11 -9.07 -15.49
CA ALA A 173 -4.44 -7.78 -15.67
C ALA A 173 -3.75 -7.31 -14.38
N LEU A 174 -4.39 -7.51 -13.23
CA LEU A 174 -3.80 -7.20 -11.92
C LEU A 174 -2.58 -8.09 -11.64
N GLN A 175 -2.69 -9.39 -11.87
CA GLN A 175 -1.59 -10.33 -11.68
C GLN A 175 -0.40 -9.99 -12.59
N ASN A 176 -0.65 -9.73 -13.88
CA ASN A 176 0.37 -9.29 -14.81
C ASN A 176 1.02 -7.97 -14.38
N MET A 177 0.24 -7.02 -13.87
CA MET A 177 0.76 -5.76 -13.34
C MET A 177 1.66 -6.00 -12.13
N LEU A 178 1.25 -6.87 -11.19
CA LEU A 178 2.06 -7.23 -10.01
C LEU A 178 3.36 -7.96 -10.42
N ASP A 179 3.31 -8.85 -11.39
CA ASP A 179 4.49 -9.57 -11.89
C ASP A 179 5.51 -8.66 -12.57
N ASN A 180 5.03 -7.57 -13.16
CA ASN A 180 5.84 -6.52 -13.79
C ASN A 180 6.39 -5.50 -12.79
N MET A 181 5.83 -5.40 -11.58
CA MET A 181 6.36 -4.56 -10.50
C MET A 181 7.55 -5.25 -9.84
N ARG A 182 8.69 -5.25 -10.54
CA ARG A 182 9.97 -5.70 -10.00
C ARG A 182 10.81 -4.50 -9.61
N ILE A 183 11.38 -4.58 -8.41
CA ILE A 183 12.45 -3.70 -7.93
C ILE A 183 13.78 -4.31 -8.37
#